data_AF-A0A1F8JL59-F1
#
_entry.id   AF-A0A1F8JL59-F1
#
_cell.length_a   1.000
_cell.length_b   1.000
_cell.length_c   1.000
_cell.angle_alpha   90.00
_cell.angle_beta   90.00
_cell.angle_gamma   90.00
#
_symmetry.space_group_name_H-M   'P 1'
#
loop_
_entity.id
_entity.type
_entity.pdbx_description
1 polymer ?
#
loop_
_entity_poly.entity_id
_entity_poly.type
_entity_poly.pdbx_seq_one_letter_code
_entity_poly.pdbx_strand_id
1 'polypeptide(L)'
;MESSIGGRRFVNFNLDVGIGDVSIKPIENRKSIGWLEDLGFPSITYKLINVEQQFAEKIHAYTLPRSAINSRVKDVIDILLLIESDLVDKKLIAESISKVFFRRKTHNIPDNLNVFPEDWKSSFDDLLKKCEIKYSYNQAFQLINEFYKNTIMHLDRRDFKVNQR
;
A
#
# COMPACT_ATOMS: atom_id res chain seq x y z
N MET A 1 0.17 3.53 -22.61
CA MET A 1 -1.10 3.32 -23.35
C MET A 1 -1.74 4.66 -23.63
N GLU A 2 -2.62 4.71 -24.63
CA GLU A 2 -3.37 5.91 -25.01
C GLU A 2 -4.87 5.65 -24.94
N SER A 3 -5.62 6.70 -24.62
CA SER A 3 -7.08 6.73 -24.72
C SER A 3 -7.49 7.76 -25.77
N SER A 4 -8.56 7.49 -26.51
CA SER A 4 -9.12 8.38 -27.52
C SER A 4 -10.62 8.59 -27.32
N ILE A 5 -11.10 9.79 -27.67
CA ILE A 5 -12.52 10.15 -27.66
C ILE A 5 -12.85 10.75 -29.04
N GLY A 6 -13.86 10.21 -29.72
CA GLY A 6 -14.24 10.68 -31.05
C GLY A 6 -13.10 10.61 -32.08
N GLY A 7 -12.21 9.61 -31.99
CA GLY A 7 -11.07 9.45 -32.88
C GLY A 7 -9.90 10.41 -32.62
N ARG A 8 -9.97 11.25 -31.58
CA ARG A 8 -8.86 12.12 -31.15
C ARG A 8 -8.25 11.61 -29.85
N ARG A 9 -6.92 11.68 -29.76
CA ARG A 9 -6.21 11.32 -28.53
C ARG A 9 -6.65 12.22 -27.38
N PHE A 10 -7.08 11.61 -26.28
CA PHE A 10 -7.52 12.30 -25.08
C PHE A 10 -6.39 12.38 -24.06
N VAL A 11 -5.84 11.24 -23.64
CA VAL A 11 -4.78 11.17 -22.63
C VAL A 11 -3.85 9.99 -22.86
N ASN A 12 -2.59 10.15 -22.48
CA ASN A 12 -1.62 9.08 -22.36
C ASN A 12 -1.45 8.71 -20.89
N PHE A 13 -1.38 7.42 -20.61
CA PHE A 13 -1.19 6.90 -19.26
C PHE A 13 -0.29 5.68 -19.25
N ASN A 14 0.35 5.45 -18.10
CA ASN A 14 1.18 4.28 -17.88
C ASN A 14 0.32 3.15 -17.31
N LEU A 15 0.48 1.93 -17.83
CA LEU A 15 -0.06 0.72 -17.23
C LEU A 15 1.12 -0.14 -16.78
N ASP A 16 1.10 -0.51 -15.51
CA ASP A 16 2.01 -1.51 -14.93
C ASP A 16 1.24 -2.81 -14.74
N VAL A 17 1.87 -3.95 -15.08
CA VAL A 17 1.27 -5.29 -14.97
C VAL A 17 2.26 -6.20 -14.24
N GLY A 18 1.97 -6.46 -12.96
CA GLY A 18 2.71 -7.42 -12.14
C GLY A 18 2.30 -8.86 -12.48
N ILE A 19 3.22 -9.64 -13.07
CA ILE A 19 3.00 -11.07 -13.34
C ILE A 19 3.53 -11.90 -12.17
N GLY A 20 2.69 -12.79 -11.63
CA GLY A 20 3.08 -13.69 -10.55
C GLY A 20 3.06 -13.07 -9.15
N ASP A 21 2.48 -11.89 -9.00
CA ASP A 21 2.20 -11.27 -7.70
C ASP A 21 1.15 -12.07 -6.92
N VAL A 22 1.20 -11.99 -5.59
CA VAL A 22 0.23 -12.67 -4.72
C VAL A 22 -1.14 -12.04 -4.97
N SER A 23 -2.18 -12.85 -5.19
CA SER A 23 -3.56 -12.39 -5.03
C SER A 23 -4.11 -13.03 -3.78
N ILE A 24 -4.02 -12.30 -2.67
CA ILE A 24 -4.58 -12.73 -1.39
C ILE A 24 -6.09 -12.54 -1.47
N LYS A 25 -6.83 -13.59 -1.13
CA LYS A 25 -8.29 -13.55 -1.07
C LYS A 25 -8.75 -12.94 0.26
N PRO A 26 -9.90 -12.25 0.29
CA PRO A 26 -10.81 -12.01 -0.84
C PRO A 26 -10.30 -10.91 -1.78
N ILE A 27 -10.63 -11.05 -3.06
CA ILE A 27 -10.57 -9.90 -3.99
C ILE A 27 -11.82 -9.07 -3.71
N GLU A 28 -11.64 -7.77 -3.51
CA GLU A 28 -12.73 -6.84 -3.26
C GLU A 28 -13.34 -6.38 -4.57
N ASN A 29 -14.67 -6.23 -4.60
CA ASN A 29 -15.35 -5.51 -5.66
C ASN A 29 -15.59 -4.07 -5.18
N ARG A 30 -15.20 -3.09 -5.99
CA ARG A 30 -15.50 -1.67 -5.75
C ARG A 30 -16.27 -1.11 -6.93
N LYS A 31 -17.25 -0.27 -6.62
CA LYS A 31 -17.97 0.53 -7.62
C LYS A 31 -17.22 1.84 -7.82
N SER A 32 -17.04 2.27 -9.06
CA SER A 32 -16.48 3.59 -9.37
C SER A 32 -17.38 4.72 -8.84
N ILE A 33 -16.80 5.89 -8.59
CA ILE A 33 -17.49 7.07 -8.02
C ILE A 33 -18.57 7.64 -8.97
N GLY A 34 -18.54 7.27 -10.26
CA GLY A 34 -19.59 7.66 -11.21
C GLY A 34 -19.46 9.07 -11.78
N TRP A 35 -18.26 9.66 -11.80
CA TRP A 35 -18.01 11.02 -12.30
C TRP A 35 -18.50 11.31 -13.73
N LEU A 36 -18.76 10.27 -14.52
CA LEU A 36 -19.17 10.38 -15.91
C LEU A 36 -20.62 9.91 -16.15
N GLU A 37 -21.38 9.60 -15.09
CA GLU A 37 -22.76 9.13 -15.21
C GLU A 37 -23.66 10.20 -15.87
N ASP A 38 -23.50 11.47 -15.50
CA ASP A 38 -24.21 12.60 -16.09
C ASP A 38 -23.87 12.82 -17.58
N LEU A 39 -22.74 12.26 -18.03
CA LEU A 39 -22.31 12.27 -19.43
C LEU A 39 -22.73 10.99 -20.18
N GLY A 40 -23.56 10.14 -19.56
CA GLY A 40 -24.06 8.90 -20.15
C GLY A 40 -23.14 7.68 -19.99
N PHE A 41 -22.09 7.78 -19.18
CA PHE A 41 -21.17 6.66 -18.92
C PHE A 41 -21.45 6.04 -17.54
N PRO A 42 -22.04 4.84 -17.47
CA PRO A 42 -22.44 4.25 -16.18
C PRO A 42 -21.22 3.90 -15.32
N SER A 43 -21.37 3.96 -14.00
CA SER A 43 -20.37 3.41 -13.08
C SER A 43 -20.11 1.94 -13.36
N ILE A 44 -18.85 1.55 -13.22
CA ILE A 44 -18.41 0.16 -13.36
C ILE A 44 -18.06 -0.43 -12.00
N THR A 45 -18.20 -1.75 -11.89
CA THR A 45 -17.63 -2.53 -10.78
C THR A 45 -16.31 -3.14 -11.23
N TYR A 46 -15.27 -2.93 -10.43
CA TYR A 46 -13.93 -3.45 -10.70
C TYR A 46 -13.39 -4.19 -9.48
N LYS A 47 -12.41 -5.06 -9.74
CA LYS A 47 -11.75 -5.89 -8.74
C LYS A 47 -10.51 -5.18 -8.19
N LEU A 48 -10.36 -5.23 -6.87
CA LEU A 48 -9.18 -4.74 -6.16
C LEU A 48 -8.62 -5.82 -5.25
N ILE A 49 -7.31 -5.76 -5.03
CA ILE A 49 -6.70 -6.43 -3.89
C ILE A 49 -7.26 -5.80 -2.61
N ASN A 50 -7.44 -6.61 -1.57
CA ASN A 50 -7.95 -6.12 -0.29
C ASN A 50 -6.99 -5.13 0.37
N VAL A 51 -7.52 -4.35 1.31
CA VAL A 51 -6.77 -3.29 2.00
C VAL A 51 -5.58 -3.86 2.78
N GLU A 52 -5.67 -5.09 3.28
CA GLU A 52 -4.61 -5.75 4.00
C GLU A 52 -3.42 -6.13 3.11
N GLN A 53 -3.70 -6.59 1.88
CA GLN A 53 -2.65 -6.82 0.90
C GLN A 53 -2.02 -5.48 0.46
N GLN A 54 -2.83 -4.44 0.24
CA GLN A 54 -2.30 -3.10 -0.10
C GLN A 54 -1.33 -2.62 1.01
N PHE A 55 -1.73 -2.73 2.28
CA PHE A 55 -0.88 -2.41 3.42
C PHE A 55 0.41 -3.24 3.42
N ALA A 56 0.30 -4.55 3.25
CA ALA A 56 1.45 -5.46 3.25
C ALA A 56 2.46 -5.15 2.14
N GLU A 57 1.98 -4.86 0.93
CA GLU A 57 2.84 -4.47 -0.21
C GLU A 57 3.54 -3.14 0.04
N LYS A 58 2.83 -2.17 0.64
CA LYS A 58 3.38 -0.86 1.02
C LYS A 58 4.47 -1.00 2.07
N ILE A 59 4.24 -1.79 3.12
CA ILE A 59 5.25 -2.10 4.14
C ILE A 59 6.48 -2.75 3.50
N HIS A 60 6.30 -3.80 2.68
CA HIS A 60 7.40 -4.47 2.01
C HIS A 60 8.21 -3.49 1.13
N ALA A 61 7.54 -2.62 0.37
CA ALA A 61 8.20 -1.62 -0.47
C ALA A 61 8.98 -0.58 0.33
N TYR A 62 8.44 -0.17 1.49
CA TYR A 62 9.05 0.78 2.40
C TYR A 62 10.29 0.22 3.11
N THR A 63 10.24 -1.05 3.54
CA THR A 63 11.32 -1.71 4.29
C THR A 63 12.41 -2.33 3.41
N LEU A 64 12.21 -2.36 2.09
CA LEU A 64 13.16 -2.94 1.15
C LEU A 64 14.52 -2.21 1.21
N PRO A 65 15.64 -2.91 1.50
CA PRO A 65 16.97 -2.30 1.50
C PRO A 65 17.34 -1.72 0.13
N ARG A 66 17.78 -0.46 0.08
CA ARG A 66 18.13 0.26 -1.16
C ARG A 66 19.38 1.11 -0.95
N SER A 67 20.14 1.30 -2.02
CA SER A 67 21.34 2.15 -2.07
C SER A 67 21.07 3.60 -2.49
N ALA A 68 19.88 3.92 -3.01
CA ALA A 68 19.53 5.25 -3.53
C ALA A 68 18.41 5.93 -2.73
N ILE A 69 18.41 7.27 -2.74
CA ILE A 69 17.40 8.14 -2.11
C ILE A 69 16.03 7.83 -2.71
N ASN A 70 15.06 7.60 -1.82
CA ASN A 70 13.87 6.79 -2.09
C ASN A 70 12.62 7.66 -2.33
N SER A 71 11.81 7.32 -3.34
CA SER A 71 10.52 7.97 -3.68
C SER A 71 9.31 7.40 -2.92
N ARG A 72 9.54 6.66 -1.83
CA ARG A 72 8.53 5.93 -1.03
C ARG A 72 7.78 6.78 0.00
N VAL A 73 8.03 8.10 0.04
CA VAL A 73 7.24 9.01 0.90
C VAL A 73 5.73 8.85 0.66
N LYS A 74 5.32 8.58 -0.60
CA LYS A 74 3.92 8.29 -0.96
C LYS A 74 3.40 6.99 -0.34
N ASP A 75 4.22 5.93 -0.30
CA ASP A 75 3.79 4.66 0.27
C ASP A 75 3.50 4.80 1.79
N VAL A 76 4.24 5.67 2.49
CA VAL A 76 3.99 5.98 3.90
C VAL A 76 2.67 6.74 4.10
N ILE A 77 2.37 7.70 3.22
CA ILE A 77 1.08 8.41 3.23
C ILE A 77 -0.08 7.44 2.95
N ASP A 78 0.09 6.51 2.00
CA ASP A 78 -0.92 5.49 1.72
C ASP A 78 -1.15 4.57 2.93
N ILE A 79 -0.07 4.17 3.64
CA ILE A 79 -0.18 3.40 4.89
C ILE A 79 -0.98 4.18 5.95
N LEU A 80 -0.70 5.47 6.10
CA LEU A 80 -1.40 6.34 7.05
C LEU A 80 -2.90 6.42 6.74
N LEU A 81 -3.25 6.64 5.47
CA LEU A 81 -4.64 6.65 5.01
C LEU A 81 -5.35 5.32 5.24
N LEU A 82 -4.66 4.20 5.03
CA LEU A 82 -5.21 2.87 5.30
C LEU A 82 -5.48 2.67 6.80
N ILE A 83 -4.59 3.12 7.68
CA ILE A 83 -4.78 3.08 9.14
C ILE A 83 -5.98 3.95 9.54
N GLU A 84 -6.09 5.17 9.01
CA GLU A 84 -7.21 6.09 9.32
C GLU A 84 -8.56 5.61 8.80
N SER A 85 -8.58 4.79 7.74
CA SER A 85 -9.83 4.28 7.18
C SER A 85 -10.56 3.30 8.10
N ASP A 86 -9.90 2.77 9.15
CA ASP A 86 -10.40 1.73 10.07
C ASP A 86 -10.93 0.47 9.36
N LEU A 87 -10.56 0.26 8.09
CA LEU A 87 -10.97 -0.89 7.29
C LEU A 87 -10.11 -2.13 7.52
N VAL A 88 -9.24 -2.10 8.53
CA VAL A 88 -8.08 -2.99 8.63
C VAL A 88 -8.22 -4.02 9.75
N ASP A 89 -8.31 -5.31 9.40
CA ASP A 89 -8.16 -6.39 10.37
C ASP A 89 -6.66 -6.71 10.57
N LYS A 90 -6.14 -6.45 11.77
CA LYS A 90 -4.72 -6.67 12.12
C LYS A 90 -4.26 -8.11 11.90
N LYS A 91 -5.12 -9.12 12.08
CA LYS A 91 -4.77 -10.52 11.83
C LYS A 91 -4.65 -10.77 10.33
N LEU A 92 -5.59 -10.27 9.53
CA LEU A 92 -5.52 -10.38 8.07
C LEU A 92 -4.34 -9.59 7.49
N ILE A 93 -3.97 -8.45 8.09
CA ILE A 93 -2.73 -7.74 7.73
C ILE A 93 -1.51 -8.60 8.05
N ALA A 94 -1.42 -9.17 9.25
CA ALA A 94 -0.28 -9.99 9.62
C ALA A 94 -0.11 -11.17 8.64
N GLU A 95 -1.20 -11.88 8.32
CA GLU A 95 -1.19 -12.91 7.29
C GLU A 95 -0.75 -12.38 5.92
N SER A 96 -1.22 -11.20 5.54
CA SER A 96 -0.90 -10.58 4.26
C SER A 96 0.57 -10.17 4.17
N ILE A 97 1.13 -9.62 5.24
CA ILE A 97 2.55 -9.32 5.39
C ILE A 97 3.36 -10.62 5.22
N SER A 98 2.99 -11.69 5.94
CA SER A 98 3.65 -12.99 5.83
C SER A 98 3.68 -13.48 4.38
N LYS A 99 2.52 -13.50 3.70
CA LYS A 99 2.37 -13.97 2.31
C LYS A 99 3.15 -13.11 1.31
N VAL A 100 3.10 -11.78 1.44
CA VAL A 100 3.81 -10.85 0.55
C VAL A 100 5.32 -11.02 0.68
N PHE A 101 5.86 -11.01 1.90
CA PHE A 101 7.29 -11.18 2.13
C PHE A 101 7.78 -12.57 1.68
N PHE A 102 7.00 -13.62 2.00
CA PHE A 102 7.31 -14.98 1.56
C PHE A 102 7.34 -15.14 0.03
N ARG A 103 6.45 -14.45 -0.69
CA ARG A 103 6.44 -14.49 -2.17
C ARG A 103 7.59 -13.69 -2.76
N ARG A 104 7.81 -12.46 -2.26
CA ARG A 104 8.80 -11.53 -2.81
C ARG A 104 10.23 -11.99 -2.53
N LYS A 105 10.50 -12.63 -1.39
CA LYS A 105 11.80 -13.21 -0.98
C LYS A 105 12.99 -12.26 -1.14
N THR A 106 12.78 -10.97 -0.93
CA THR A 106 13.85 -9.96 -1.09
C THR A 106 14.57 -9.66 0.22
N HIS A 107 13.85 -9.66 1.34
CA HIS A 107 14.35 -9.41 2.69
C HIS A 107 13.39 -10.00 3.73
N ASN A 108 13.83 -10.09 4.98
CA ASN A 108 13.01 -10.54 6.10
C ASN A 108 12.05 -9.44 6.56
N ILE A 109 10.94 -9.85 7.19
CA ILE A 109 10.04 -8.93 7.90
C ILE A 109 10.82 -8.31 9.07
N PRO A 110 10.96 -6.97 9.14
CA PRO A 110 11.74 -6.34 10.19
C PRO A 110 10.97 -6.27 11.51
N ASP A 111 11.64 -6.42 12.65
CA ASP A 111 10.99 -6.25 13.97
C ASP A 111 10.62 -4.78 14.27
N ASN A 112 11.29 -3.84 13.61
CA ASN A 112 11.08 -2.41 13.75
C ASN A 112 11.16 -1.73 12.38
N LEU A 113 10.32 -0.72 12.16
CA LEU A 113 10.44 0.13 10.98
C LEU A 113 11.62 1.08 11.15
N ASN A 114 12.35 1.32 10.06
CA ASN A 114 13.37 2.37 10.02
C ASN A 114 12.69 3.73 10.23
N VAL A 115 13.40 4.72 10.76
CA VAL A 115 12.83 6.08 10.81
C VAL A 115 12.66 6.65 9.40
N PHE A 116 11.68 7.52 9.20
CA PHE A 116 11.54 8.21 7.93
C PHE A 116 12.78 9.09 7.66
N PRO A 117 13.41 9.03 6.47
CA PRO A 117 14.57 9.86 6.13
C PRO A 117 14.27 11.36 6.21
N GLU A 118 15.11 12.19 6.86
CA GLU A 118 14.86 13.63 7.02
C GLU A 118 14.54 14.36 5.71
N ASP A 119 15.18 13.96 4.60
CA ASP A 119 14.96 14.53 3.27
C ASP A 119 13.52 14.35 2.75
N TRP A 120 12.70 13.48 3.36
CA TRP A 120 11.29 13.32 3.00
C TRP A 120 10.39 14.40 3.58
N LYS A 121 10.82 15.12 4.63
CA LYS A 121 9.95 16.00 5.42
C LYS A 121 9.17 17.01 4.58
N SER A 122 9.84 17.71 3.66
CA SER A 122 9.18 18.67 2.78
C SER A 122 8.13 18.01 1.87
N SER A 123 8.45 16.88 1.25
CA SER A 123 7.50 16.17 0.38
C SER A 123 6.35 15.54 1.16
N PHE A 124 6.61 15.12 2.39
CA PHE A 124 5.63 14.56 3.30
C PHE A 124 4.61 15.61 3.72
N ASP A 125 5.06 16.80 4.13
CA ASP A 125 4.18 17.91 4.53
C ASP A 125 3.28 18.37 3.37
N ASP A 126 3.80 18.41 2.13
CA ASP A 126 3.01 18.74 0.95
C ASP A 126 1.94 17.69 0.64
N LEU A 127 2.22 16.41 0.87
CA LEU A 127 1.26 15.33 0.69
C LEU A 127 0.18 15.35 1.77
N LEU A 128 0.54 15.56 3.03
CA LEU A 128 -0.44 15.65 4.12
C LEU A 128 -1.43 16.79 3.89
N LYS A 129 -0.97 17.96 3.45
CA LYS A 129 -1.85 19.09 3.10
C LYS A 129 -2.85 18.72 2.00
N LYS A 130 -2.42 18.00 0.97
CA LYS A 130 -3.29 17.56 -0.13
C LYS A 130 -4.32 16.52 0.30
N CYS A 131 -3.96 15.67 1.26
CA CYS A 131 -4.85 14.65 1.81
C CYS A 131 -5.68 15.17 3.01
N GLU A 132 -5.50 16.43 3.41
CA GLU A 132 -6.15 17.05 4.58
C GLU A 132 -5.90 16.29 5.91
N ILE A 133 -4.79 15.57 6.00
CA ILE A 133 -4.39 14.77 7.16
C ILE A 133 -3.65 15.66 8.17
N LYS A 134 -3.97 15.53 9.46
CA LYS A 134 -3.46 16.41 10.54
C LYS A 134 -2.44 15.74 11.47
N TYR A 135 -1.47 15.02 10.91
CA TYR A 135 -0.31 14.53 11.67
C TYR A 135 0.94 15.34 11.37
N SER A 136 1.80 15.52 12.36
CA SER A 136 3.19 15.89 12.10
C SER A 136 3.98 14.67 11.61
N TYR A 137 5.13 14.92 10.97
CA TYR A 137 6.08 13.90 10.52
C TYR A 137 6.39 12.84 11.60
N ASN A 138 6.68 13.29 12.82
CA ASN A 138 7.02 12.40 13.94
C ASN A 138 5.79 11.63 14.47
N GLN A 139 4.63 12.28 14.55
CA GLN A 139 3.39 11.62 14.97
C GLN A 139 2.99 10.53 13.97
N ALA A 140 3.10 10.80 12.67
CA ALA A 140 2.83 9.80 11.64
C ALA A 140 3.76 8.60 11.74
N PHE A 141 5.06 8.83 11.98
CA PHE A 141 6.01 7.73 12.20
C PHE A 141 5.65 6.90 13.43
N GLN A 142 5.36 7.55 14.55
CA GLN A 142 4.98 6.88 15.80
C GLN A 142 3.73 6.02 15.61
N LEU A 143 2.68 6.58 15.01
CA LEU A 143 1.44 5.88 14.72
C LEU A 143 1.67 4.65 13.83
N ILE A 144 2.38 4.80 12.72
CA ILE A 144 2.65 3.71 11.78
C ILE A 144 3.50 2.62 12.45
N ASN A 145 4.54 3.00 13.19
CA ASN A 145 5.43 2.05 13.85
C ASN A 145 4.72 1.28 14.97
N GLU A 146 3.87 1.95 15.76
CA GLU A 146 3.07 1.30 16.79
C GLU A 146 2.04 0.34 16.17
N PHE A 147 1.32 0.79 15.15
CA PHE A 147 0.37 -0.04 14.43
C PHE A 147 1.04 -1.27 13.82
N TYR A 148 2.19 -1.09 13.18
CA TYR A 148 3.00 -2.17 12.62
C TYR A 148 3.44 -3.16 13.69
N LYS A 149 3.99 -2.69 14.81
CA LYS A 149 4.41 -3.54 15.94
C LYS A 149 3.26 -4.38 16.48
N ASN A 150 2.12 -3.76 16.73
CA ASN A 150 0.92 -4.45 17.20
C ASN A 150 0.42 -5.47 16.18
N THR A 151 0.58 -5.20 14.89
CA THR A 151 0.20 -6.11 13.80
C THR A 151 1.11 -7.33 13.75
N ILE A 152 2.44 -7.15 13.78
CA ILE A 152 3.38 -8.27 13.64
C ILE A 152 3.37 -9.22 14.85
N MET A 153 2.83 -8.81 16.00
CA MET A 153 2.55 -9.71 17.13
C MET A 153 1.57 -10.84 16.77
N HIS A 154 0.73 -10.64 15.75
CA HIS A 154 -0.22 -11.64 15.25
C HIS A 154 0.36 -12.55 14.17
N LEU A 155 1.63 -12.41 13.79
CA LEU A 155 2.25 -13.30 12.81
C LEU A 155 2.29 -14.74 13.34
N ASP A 156 1.75 -15.68 12.57
CA ASP A 156 1.94 -17.10 12.86
C ASP A 156 3.40 -17.49 12.56
N ARG A 157 4.20 -17.64 13.62
CA ARG A 157 5.62 -18.01 13.51
C ARG A 157 5.85 -19.40 12.90
N ARG A 158 4.78 -20.20 12.68
CA ARG A 158 4.87 -21.51 12.01
C ARG A 158 5.04 -21.39 10.50
N ASP A 159 4.56 -20.31 9.88
CA ASP A 159 4.68 -20.08 8.43
C ASP A 159 6.14 -19.97 7.95
N PHE A 160 7.07 -19.67 8.86
CA PHE A 160 8.50 -19.50 8.57
C PHE A 160 9.34 -20.79 8.74
N LYS A 161 8.77 -21.88 9.28
CA LYS A 161 9.51 -23.12 9.59
C LYS A 161 9.46 -24.20 8.50
N VAL A 162 8.65 -24.05 7.45
CA VAL A 162 8.39 -25.14 6.51
C VAL A 162 9.48 -25.33 5.45
N ASN A 163 10.34 -24.34 5.17
CA ASN A 163 11.30 -24.43 4.05
C ASN A 163 12.73 -23.97 4.38
N GLN A 164 13.34 -24.54 5.42
CA GLN A 164 14.81 -24.61 5.57
C GLN A 164 15.35 -26.01 5.23
N ARG A 165 14.80 -26.67 4.22
CA ARG A 165 15.34 -27.91 3.66
C ARG A 165 15.51 -27.80 2.16
#